data_AF-A0A6M0JWH4-F1
#
_entry.id   AF-A0A6M0JWH4-F1
#
_cell.length_a   1.000
_cell.length_b   1.000
_cell.length_c   1.000
_cell.angle_alpha   90.00
_cell.angle_beta   90.00
_cell.angle_gamma   90.00
#
_symmetry.space_group_name_H-M   'P 1'
#
loop_
_entity.id
_entity.type
_entity.pdbx_description
1 polymer ?
#
loop_
_entity_poly.entity_id
_entity_poly.type
_entity_poly.pdbx_seq_one_letter_code
_entity_poly.pdbx_strand_id
1 'polypeptide(L)'
;MSVRRFQRLLKIREAQENEAAVVLAERLADLGKLEQQRDQLTEYQSVYLDALVPNDARLLKQLGLMHQQLREALQQQELRVGAAQTRVDQARDAWLERHQASLSLEKLIERRRRADAVEENRKQQSALDMWATLRAFQKDQGLGFSGSDD
;
A
#
# COMPACT_ATOMS: atom_id res chain seq x y z
N MET A 1 5.89 -15.18 21.58
CA MET A 1 6.53 -14.44 20.45
C MET A 1 6.65 -12.97 20.85
N SER A 2 7.84 -12.36 20.76
CA SER A 2 8.06 -10.98 21.23
C SER A 2 7.63 -9.92 20.22
N VAL A 3 7.14 -8.77 20.71
CA VAL A 3 6.78 -7.58 19.89
C VAL A 3 7.93 -7.17 18.95
N ARG A 4 9.18 -7.29 19.42
CA ARG A 4 10.38 -6.99 18.63
C ARG A 4 10.50 -7.85 17.37
N ARG A 5 10.09 -9.14 17.42
CA ARG A 5 10.12 -10.02 16.25
C ARG A 5 9.04 -9.62 15.23
N PHE A 6 7.85 -9.25 15.68
CA PHE A 6 6.80 -8.75 14.80
C PHE A 6 7.16 -7.41 14.16
N GLN A 7 7.79 -6.49 14.89
CA GLN A 7 8.30 -5.23 14.32
C GLN A 7 9.34 -5.44 13.24
N ARG A 8 10.25 -6.42 13.41
CA ARG A 8 11.22 -6.77 12.35
C ARG A 8 10.51 -7.32 11.12
N LEU A 9 9.51 -8.19 11.32
CA LEU A 9 8.71 -8.70 10.22
C LEU A 9 7.91 -7.60 9.52
N LEU A 10 7.38 -6.63 10.26
CA LEU A 10 6.66 -5.49 9.71
C LEU A 10 7.56 -4.69 8.76
N LYS A 11 8.79 -4.36 9.18
CA LYS A 11 9.75 -3.67 8.30
C LYS A 11 10.01 -4.40 6.99
N ILE A 12 10.07 -5.73 7.02
CA ILE A 12 10.25 -6.55 5.81
C ILE A 12 9.00 -6.46 4.92
N ARG A 13 7.80 -6.48 5.52
CA ARG A 13 6.53 -6.37 4.79
C ARG A 13 6.34 -4.99 4.18
N GLU A 14 6.65 -3.93 4.91
CA GLU A 14 6.65 -2.54 4.41
C GLU A 14 7.61 -2.39 3.22
N ALA A 15 8.81 -2.99 3.29
CA ALA A 15 9.74 -2.98 2.16
C ALA A 15 9.16 -3.70 0.92
N GLN A 16 8.55 -4.87 1.11
CA GLN A 16 7.90 -5.62 0.02
C GLN A 16 6.71 -4.86 -0.58
N GLU A 17 5.92 -4.20 0.26
CA GLU A 17 4.82 -3.33 -0.18
C GLU A 17 5.35 -2.16 -1.01
N ASN A 18 6.43 -1.52 -0.57
CA ASN A 18 7.06 -0.42 -1.29
C ASN A 18 7.61 -0.89 -2.65
N GLU A 19 8.26 -2.06 -2.71
CA GLU A 19 8.69 -2.67 -3.97
C GLU A 19 7.51 -2.87 -4.94
N ALA A 20 6.38 -3.38 -4.45
CA ALA A 20 5.18 -3.52 -5.28
C ALA A 20 4.57 -2.18 -5.69
N ALA A 21 4.64 -1.16 -4.84
CA ALA A 21 4.21 0.19 -5.17
C ALA A 21 5.06 0.81 -6.29
N VAL A 22 6.37 0.60 -6.27
CA VAL A 22 7.27 1.03 -7.35
C VAL A 22 6.90 0.34 -8.67
N VAL A 23 6.70 -0.98 -8.66
CA VAL A 23 6.26 -1.71 -9.85
C VAL A 23 4.92 -1.19 -10.38
N LEU A 24 3.94 -0.92 -9.50
CA LEU A 24 2.66 -0.34 -9.89
C LEU A 24 2.84 1.05 -10.54
N ALA A 25 3.69 1.90 -9.96
CA ALA A 25 3.99 3.22 -10.51
C ALA A 25 4.62 3.13 -11.91
N GLU A 26 5.54 2.19 -12.13
CA GLU A 26 6.11 1.92 -13.46
C GLU A 26 5.03 1.49 -14.46
N ARG A 27 4.12 0.60 -14.07
CA ARG A 27 3.02 0.16 -14.96
C ARG A 27 2.06 1.29 -15.30
N LEU A 28 1.75 2.17 -14.34
CA LEU A 28 0.92 3.35 -14.59
C LEU A 28 1.62 4.33 -15.55
N ALA A 29 2.93 4.53 -15.40
CA ALA A 29 3.70 5.38 -16.30
C ALA A 29 3.73 4.80 -17.73
N ASP A 30 3.87 3.48 -17.87
CA ASP A 30 3.82 2.81 -19.18
C ASP A 30 2.43 2.92 -19.82
N LEU A 31 1.35 2.74 -19.04
CA LEU A 31 -0.02 2.94 -19.51
C LEU A 31 -0.22 4.38 -20.01
N GLY A 32 0.18 5.37 -19.22
CA GLY A 32 0.03 6.79 -19.60
C GLY A 32 0.78 7.14 -20.89
N LYS A 33 1.96 6.57 -21.14
CA LYS A 33 2.68 6.74 -22.42
C LYS A 33 1.90 6.16 -23.59
N LEU A 34 1.30 4.98 -23.42
CA LEU A 34 0.51 4.32 -24.47
C LEU A 34 -0.80 5.05 -24.76
N GLU A 35 -1.45 5.59 -23.73
CA GLU A 35 -2.63 6.45 -23.86
C GLU A 35 -2.28 7.75 -24.60
N GLN A 36 -1.17 8.39 -24.25
CA GLN A 36 -0.69 9.58 -24.96
C GLN A 36 -0.43 9.30 -26.45
N GLN A 37 0.16 8.16 -26.78
CA GLN A 37 0.35 7.74 -28.18
C GLN A 37 -0.97 7.49 -28.91
N ARG A 38 -1.96 6.89 -28.24
CA ARG A 38 -3.32 6.73 -28.79
C ARG A 38 -3.92 8.10 -29.10
N ASP A 39 -3.85 9.02 -28.15
CA ASP A 39 -4.44 10.35 -28.29
C ASP A 39 -3.79 11.13 -29.45
N GLN A 40 -2.46 11.04 -29.61
CA GLN A 40 -1.75 11.60 -30.76
C GLN A 40 -2.21 11.01 -32.10
N LEU A 41 -2.42 9.69 -32.17
CA LEU A 41 -2.93 9.04 -33.38
C LEU A 41 -4.38 9.44 -33.69
N THR A 42 -5.22 9.61 -32.66
CA THR A 42 -6.60 10.08 -32.81
C THR A 42 -6.65 11.54 -33.24
N GLU A 43 -5.81 12.40 -32.66
CA GLU A 43 -5.66 13.80 -33.09
C GLU A 43 -5.21 13.86 -34.56
N TYR A 44 -4.18 13.10 -34.93
CA TYR A 44 -3.72 13.00 -36.31
C TYR A 44 -4.83 12.54 -37.25
N GLN A 45 -5.66 11.58 -36.84
CA GLN A 45 -6.83 11.15 -37.62
C GLN A 45 -7.82 12.28 -37.86
N SER A 46 -8.12 13.08 -36.83
CA SER A 46 -9.06 14.20 -36.94
C SER A 46 -8.56 15.25 -37.94
N VAL A 47 -7.28 15.60 -37.87
CA VAL A 47 -6.65 16.56 -38.80
C VAL A 47 -6.76 16.09 -40.25
N TYR A 48 -6.59 14.78 -40.50
CA TYR A 48 -6.70 14.22 -41.84
C TYR A 48 -8.13 14.09 -42.35
N LEU A 49 -9.10 13.87 -41.46
CA LEU A 49 -10.52 13.86 -41.83
C LEU A 49 -11.04 15.26 -42.17
N ASP A 50 -10.50 16.29 -41.51
CA ASP A 50 -10.86 17.70 -41.73
C ASP A 50 -10.08 18.34 -42.88
N ALA A 51 -9.08 17.65 -43.44
CA ALA A 51 -8.29 18.15 -44.56
C ALA A 51 -9.12 18.23 -45.85
N LEU A 52 -8.89 19.29 -46.65
CA LEU A 52 -9.58 19.49 -47.92
C LEU A 52 -9.37 18.28 -48.85
N VAL A 53 -10.48 17.73 -49.38
CA VAL A 53 -10.44 16.59 -50.30
C VAL A 53 -9.72 17.00 -51.60
N PRO A 54 -8.59 16.36 -51.96
CA PRO A 54 -7.88 16.69 -53.19
C PRO A 54 -8.69 16.35 -54.44
N ASN A 55 -8.63 17.19 -55.47
CA ASN A 55 -9.28 16.93 -56.77
C ASN A 55 -8.49 15.94 -57.66
N ASP A 56 -7.28 15.53 -57.27
CA ASP A 56 -6.46 14.56 -58.00
C ASP A 56 -6.75 13.12 -57.52
N ALA A 57 -7.13 12.24 -58.46
CA ALA A 57 -7.39 10.83 -58.21
C ALA A 57 -6.20 10.08 -57.58
N ARG A 58 -4.95 10.48 -57.88
CA ARG A 58 -3.76 9.88 -57.26
C ARG A 58 -3.66 10.24 -55.78
N LEU A 59 -3.92 11.49 -55.44
CA LEU A 59 -3.93 11.98 -54.06
C LEU A 59 -5.08 11.34 -53.25
N LEU A 60 -6.25 11.17 -53.86
CA LEU A 60 -7.38 10.45 -53.23
C LEU A 60 -7.02 9.00 -52.87
N LYS A 61 -6.32 8.28 -53.76
CA LYS A 61 -5.87 6.91 -53.48
C LYS A 61 -4.85 6.86 -52.34
N GLN A 62 -3.91 7.81 -52.29
CA GLN A 62 -2.92 7.91 -51.21
C GLN A 62 -3.58 8.23 -49.87
N LEU A 63 -4.55 9.14 -49.86
CA LEU A 63 -5.32 9.49 -48.67
C LEU A 63 -6.13 8.31 -48.15
N GLY A 64 -6.77 7.53 -49.03
CA GLY A 64 -7.45 6.29 -48.68
C GLY A 64 -6.53 5.24 -48.04
N LEU A 65 -5.33 5.04 -48.60
CA LEU A 65 -4.34 4.13 -48.03
C LEU A 65 -3.86 4.60 -46.64
N MET A 66 -3.59 5.90 -46.49
CA MET A 66 -3.20 6.47 -45.19
C MET A 66 -4.30 6.31 -44.14
N HIS A 67 -5.58 6.54 -44.48
CA HIS A 67 -6.67 6.32 -43.55
C HIS A 67 -6.78 4.86 -43.10
N GLN A 68 -6.56 3.91 -44.01
CA GLN A 68 -6.55 2.50 -43.66
C GLN A 68 -5.40 2.17 -42.70
N GLN A 69 -4.18 2.61 -43.02
CA GLN A 69 -3.00 2.41 -42.17
C GLN A 69 -3.19 3.03 -40.78
N LEU A 70 -3.77 4.23 -40.71
CA LEU A 70 -4.02 4.92 -39.45
C LEU A 70 -5.08 4.21 -38.61
N ARG A 71 -6.13 3.67 -39.25
CA ARG A 71 -7.14 2.86 -38.56
C ARG A 71 -6.53 1.58 -38.00
N GLU A 72 -5.71 0.88 -38.78
CA GLU A 72 -5.01 -0.32 -38.32
C GLU A 72 -4.04 -0.01 -37.17
N ALA A 73 -3.30 1.10 -37.25
CA ALA A 73 -2.42 1.55 -36.19
C ALA A 73 -3.17 1.90 -34.90
N LEU A 74 -4.31 2.59 -35.01
CA LEU A 74 -5.19 2.88 -33.86
C LEU A 74 -5.71 1.60 -33.21
N GLN A 75 -6.20 0.64 -33.99
CA GLN A 75 -6.67 -0.65 -33.46
C GLN A 75 -5.55 -1.40 -32.72
N GLN A 76 -4.35 -1.43 -33.29
CA GLN A 76 -3.20 -2.04 -32.62
C GLN A 76 -2.82 -1.29 -31.33
N GLN A 77 -2.92 0.04 -31.33
CA GLN A 77 -2.64 0.84 -30.15
C GLN A 77 -3.68 0.65 -29.05
N GLU A 78 -4.97 0.53 -29.39
CA GLU A 78 -6.03 0.19 -28.43
C GLU A 78 -5.78 -1.17 -27.76
N LEU A 79 -5.35 -2.18 -28.54
CA LEU A 79 -4.98 -3.48 -27.99
C LEU A 79 -3.78 -3.38 -27.03
N ARG A 80 -2.79 -2.52 -27.35
CA ARG A 80 -1.64 -2.28 -26.46
C ARG A 80 -2.05 -1.58 -25.17
N VAL A 81 -2.93 -0.58 -25.25
CA VAL A 81 -3.50 0.12 -24.08
C VAL A 81 -4.27 -0.88 -23.22
N GLY A 82 -5.15 -1.69 -23.82
CA GLY A 82 -5.89 -2.73 -23.10
C GLY A 82 -4.96 -3.74 -22.39
N ALA A 83 -3.91 -4.20 -23.07
CA ALA A 83 -2.92 -5.09 -22.46
C ALA A 83 -2.14 -4.41 -21.32
N ALA A 84 -1.82 -3.13 -21.44
CA ALA A 84 -1.16 -2.35 -20.37
C ALA A 84 -2.10 -2.14 -19.18
N GLN A 85 -3.38 -1.90 -19.42
CA GLN A 85 -4.41 -1.81 -18.38
C GLN A 85 -4.47 -3.09 -17.55
N THR A 86 -4.52 -4.25 -18.20
CA THR A 86 -4.49 -5.55 -17.51
C THR A 86 -3.23 -5.71 -16.64
N ARG A 87 -2.07 -5.21 -17.07
CA ARG A 87 -0.83 -5.26 -16.28
C ARG A 87 -0.89 -4.32 -15.07
N VAL A 88 -1.50 -3.15 -15.20
CA VAL A 88 -1.75 -2.24 -14.08
C VAL A 88 -2.65 -2.90 -13.06
N ASP A 89 -3.75 -3.53 -13.50
CA ASP A 89 -4.68 -4.21 -12.60
C ASP A 89 -3.97 -5.35 -11.82
N GLN A 90 -3.18 -6.17 -12.51
CA GLN A 90 -2.37 -7.21 -11.87
C GLN A 90 -1.37 -6.65 -10.85
N ALA A 91 -0.68 -5.55 -11.18
CA ALA A 91 0.26 -4.90 -10.27
C ALA A 91 -0.46 -4.29 -9.05
N ARG A 92 -1.66 -3.75 -9.27
CA ARG A 92 -2.51 -3.17 -8.22
C ARG A 92 -2.98 -4.24 -7.24
N ASP A 93 -3.45 -5.38 -7.73
CA ASP A 93 -3.86 -6.50 -6.88
C ASP A 93 -2.69 -7.01 -6.03
N ALA A 94 -1.51 -7.16 -6.65
CA ALA A 94 -0.29 -7.56 -5.97
C ALA A 94 0.17 -6.56 -4.88
N TRP A 95 -0.01 -5.26 -5.11
CA TRP A 95 0.24 -4.23 -4.10
C TRP A 95 -0.79 -4.27 -2.96
N LEU A 96 -2.08 -4.40 -3.29
CA LEU A 96 -3.17 -4.48 -2.30
C LEU A 96 -2.99 -5.66 -1.35
N GLU A 97 -2.61 -6.83 -1.88
CA GLU A 97 -2.34 -8.02 -1.06
C GLU A 97 -1.23 -7.75 -0.04
N ARG A 98 -0.13 -7.14 -0.48
CA ARG A 98 1.01 -6.79 0.38
C ARG A 98 0.64 -5.74 1.43
N HIS A 99 -0.11 -4.71 1.01
CA HIS A 99 -0.62 -3.66 1.90
C HIS A 99 -1.53 -4.24 2.99
N GLN A 100 -2.45 -5.13 2.62
CA GLN A 100 -3.31 -5.82 3.59
C GLN A 100 -2.49 -6.67 4.58
N ALA A 101 -1.44 -7.35 4.10
CA ALA A 101 -0.55 -8.11 4.96
C ALA A 101 0.18 -7.22 5.97
N SER A 102 0.72 -6.07 5.55
CA SER A 102 1.33 -5.06 6.43
C SER A 102 0.34 -4.59 7.51
N LEU A 103 -0.85 -4.14 7.11
CA LEU A 103 -1.90 -3.67 8.01
C LEU A 103 -2.34 -4.74 9.02
N SER A 104 -2.45 -5.99 8.59
CA SER A 104 -2.82 -7.11 9.46
C SER A 104 -1.79 -7.31 10.58
N LEU A 105 -0.51 -7.15 10.26
CA LEU A 105 0.60 -7.33 11.19
C LEU A 105 0.73 -6.14 12.15
N GLU A 106 0.50 -4.92 11.68
CA GLU A 106 0.41 -3.72 12.54
C GLU A 106 -0.67 -3.89 13.62
N LYS A 107 -1.88 -4.31 13.22
CA LYS A 107 -2.98 -4.59 14.15
C LYS A 107 -2.60 -5.65 15.18
N LEU A 108 -1.87 -6.68 14.77
CA LEU A 108 -1.39 -7.73 15.68
C LEU A 108 -0.36 -7.18 16.69
N ILE A 109 0.58 -6.35 16.22
CA ILE A 109 1.56 -5.68 17.08
C ILE A 109 0.86 -4.80 18.11
N GLU A 110 -0.14 -4.02 17.67
CA GLU A 110 -0.90 -3.14 18.55
C GLU A 110 -1.64 -3.94 19.63
N ARG A 111 -2.36 -5.01 19.25
CA ARG A 111 -3.03 -5.91 20.21
C ARG A 111 -2.05 -6.49 21.21
N ARG A 112 -0.86 -6.90 20.76
CA ARG A 112 0.17 -7.45 21.64
C ARG A 112 0.71 -6.41 22.62
N ARG A 113 0.98 -5.19 22.16
CA ARG A 113 1.40 -4.08 23.03
C ARG A 113 0.36 -3.77 24.12
N ARG A 114 -0.92 -3.76 23.75
CA ARG A 114 -2.02 -3.56 24.72
C ARG A 114 -2.06 -4.69 25.75
N ALA A 115 -1.90 -5.94 25.33
CA ALA A 115 -1.86 -7.07 26.26
C ALA A 115 -0.65 -6.99 27.22
N ASP A 116 0.55 -6.72 26.69
CA ASP A 116 1.77 -6.59 27.50
C ASP A 116 1.63 -5.42 28.51
N ALA A 117 0.99 -4.30 28.13
CA ALA A 117 0.73 -3.17 29.02
C ALA A 117 -0.24 -3.52 30.16
N VAL A 118 -1.28 -4.31 29.89
CA VAL A 118 -2.21 -4.79 30.92
C VAL A 118 -1.52 -5.72 31.91
N GLU A 119 -0.69 -6.65 31.42
CA GLU A 119 0.09 -7.54 32.28
C GLU A 119 1.07 -6.76 33.17
N GLU A 120 1.75 -5.76 32.60
CA GLU A 120 2.68 -4.91 33.35
C GLU A 120 1.97 -4.09 34.43
N ASN A 121 0.82 -3.48 34.11
CA ASN A 121 0.01 -2.76 35.09
C ASN A 121 -0.44 -3.67 36.25
N ARG A 122 -0.85 -4.92 35.96
CA ARG A 122 -1.22 -5.89 37.01
C ARG A 122 -0.04 -6.25 37.91
N LYS A 123 1.16 -6.43 37.34
CA LYS A 123 2.37 -6.70 38.12
C LYS A 123 2.75 -5.52 39.01
N GLN A 124 2.67 -4.29 38.49
CA GLN A 124 2.94 -3.08 39.26
C GLN A 124 1.94 -2.89 40.40
N GLN A 125 0.65 -3.11 40.14
CA GLN A 125 -0.39 -3.08 41.19
C GLN A 125 -0.11 -4.12 42.27
N SER A 126 0.15 -5.37 41.91
CA SER A 126 0.47 -6.43 42.87
C SER A 126 1.73 -6.10 43.69
N ALA A 127 2.76 -5.51 43.09
CA ALA A 127 3.97 -5.09 43.79
C ALA A 127 3.69 -3.96 44.79
N LEU A 128 2.88 -2.97 44.41
CA LEU A 128 2.45 -1.88 45.30
C LEU A 128 1.62 -2.40 46.47
N ASP A 129 0.70 -3.32 46.22
CA ASP A 129 -0.14 -3.94 47.24
C ASP A 129 0.71 -4.74 48.25
N MET A 130 1.65 -5.57 47.76
CA MET A 130 2.59 -6.30 48.61
C MET A 130 3.47 -5.35 49.44
N TRP A 131 3.92 -4.25 48.85
CA TRP A 131 4.71 -3.26 49.59
C TRP A 131 3.87 -2.56 50.67
N ALA A 132 2.62 -2.22 50.35
CA ALA A 132 1.70 -1.61 51.30
C ALA A 132 1.38 -2.53 52.49
N THR A 133 1.17 -3.83 52.23
CA THR A 133 0.92 -4.82 53.31
C THR A 133 2.14 -5.03 54.19
N LEU A 134 3.34 -5.16 53.60
CA LEU A 134 4.59 -5.26 54.36
C LEU A 134 4.83 -4.03 55.25
N ARG A 135 4.57 -2.82 54.72
CA ARG A 135 4.72 -1.58 55.49
C ARG A 135 3.67 -1.45 56.60
N ALA A 136 2.43 -1.85 56.35
CA ALA A 136 1.38 -1.88 57.37
C ALA A 136 1.74 -2.84 58.51
N PHE A 137 2.22 -4.05 58.17
CA PHE A 137 2.66 -5.05 59.14
C PHE A 137 3.83 -4.56 60.02
N GLN A 138 4.82 -3.89 59.43
CA GLN A 138 5.93 -3.29 60.19
C GLN A 138 5.46 -2.18 61.14
N LYS A 139 4.46 -1.39 60.74
CA LYS A 139 3.90 -0.33 61.59
C LYS A 139 3.14 -0.92 62.79
N ASP A 140 2.38 -2.00 62.60
CA ASP A 140 1.70 -2.72 63.68
C ASP A 140 2.69 -3.37 64.66
N GLN A 141 3.78 -3.93 64.17
CA GLN A 141 4.85 -4.46 65.05
C GLN A 141 5.56 -3.36 65.84
N GLY A 142 5.73 -2.16 65.28
CA GLY A 142 6.30 -1.01 65.98
C GLY A 142 5.39 -0.40 67.05
N LEU A 143 4.08 -0.67 67.00
CA LEU A 143 3.10 -0.24 68.02
C LEU A 143 2.88 -1.30 69.11
N GLY A 144 3.41 -2.52 68.95
CA GLY A 144 3.28 -3.63 69.89
C GLY A 144 4.41 -3.80 70.91
N PHE A 145 5.46 -2.96 70.89
CA PHE A 145 6.62 -3.04 71.80
C PHE A 145 6.79 -1.79 72.67
N SER A 146 5.70 -1.37 73.34
CA SER A 146 5.72 -0.29 74.35
C SER A 146 4.77 -0.62 75.49
N GLY A 147 4.95 -1.79 76.12
CA GLY A 147 4.17 -2.13 77.31
C GLY A 147 4.54 -3.49 77.87
N SER A 148 5.59 -3.53 78.69
CA SER A 148 5.75 -4.43 79.86
C SER A 148 7.21 -4.39 80.33
N ASP A 149 7.60 -3.29 80.97
CA ASP A 149 8.65 -3.29 81.99
C ASP A 149 8.13 -2.37 83.11
N ASP A 150 7.38 -2.99 84.03
CA ASP A 150 7.16 -2.55 85.41
C ASP A 150 7.26 -3.81 86.29
#